data_AF-A0AAQ3NX73-F1
#
_entry.id   AF-A0AAQ3NX73-F1
#
_cell.length_a   1.000
_cell.length_b   1.000
_cell.length_c   1.000
_cell.angle_alpha   90.00
_cell.angle_beta   90.00
_cell.angle_gamma   90.00
#
_symmetry.space_group_name_H-M   'P 1'
#
loop_
_entity.id
_entity.type
_entity.pdbx_description
1 polymer ?
#
loop_
_entity_poly.entity_id
_entity_poly.type
_entity_poly.pdbx_seq_one_letter_code
_entity_poly.pdbx_strand_id
1 'polypeptide(L)'
;MSRAKPYVKHETLLQKLSQEKKKLRAYNRIESLRKYWSIAFCKAAEISRSVVQHRGITDNEINYIEKNARDALREASGIAGVVILNSRNESEAVKNIVKNVTSLLDKTELFVAHNPVGVESRVHEMVQLLQQKQSNDVLLLGVWGMGGIGKTTIAKAIYNKIGRNFEGRSFLADIREVWGQEAGHVCLQEQLIFDIHKENNTRIHNIESGKVILRERLRSKRILLILDDVNKLQQLNAVWKSRIIITTRDIHLLRGKRVDQVFAMTGMNVDESIELFSWHAFKQASPKEDFIELSRNVVAYAGGLPLALEVLGSYLFDMEVTQWKSVLEKLRKIPNDEVQEKLKISYDGLSDDTEKGIFLDIACFFIGKDVIHILNGCGLFPENGIRVLVERSLVTVDDKNQLGMHDLLRDMGREIIRSKSPMELEERSRLWFHEDVLDVLSKETGTKFIEGLALKLHRTNTKSLCTKAFMNMKKLRLLHLSGVEFVGDFEYLSKDLRCYVGMDFLLPSYQQAFIKEV
;
A
#
# COMPACT_ATOMS: atom_id res chain seq x y z
N MET A 1 1.30 29.29 -26.32
CA MET A 1 0.87 28.17 -27.19
C MET A 1 1.09 26.86 -26.44
N SER A 2 0.12 26.38 -25.65
CA SER A 2 0.21 25.05 -25.01
C SER A 2 -0.91 24.16 -25.57
N ARG A 3 -0.58 23.42 -26.63
CA ARG A 3 -1.42 22.35 -27.17
C ARG A 3 -0.66 21.04 -27.00
N ALA A 4 -0.97 20.33 -25.92
CA ALA A 4 -0.88 18.87 -25.87
C ALA A 4 -1.74 18.33 -24.72
N LYS A 5 -2.84 17.65 -25.08
CA LYS A 5 -3.40 16.39 -24.52
C LYS A 5 -4.93 16.31 -24.67
N PRO A 6 -5.45 15.80 -25.81
CA PRO A 6 -6.84 15.33 -25.88
C PRO A 6 -6.99 13.80 -25.76
N TYR A 7 -5.93 13.01 -25.93
CA TYR A 7 -6.08 11.57 -26.22
C TYR A 7 -6.37 10.67 -24.99
N VAL A 8 -5.83 10.95 -23.80
CA VAL A 8 -6.02 10.09 -22.59
C VAL A 8 -7.42 10.25 -21.97
N LYS A 9 -8.04 11.43 -22.10
CA LYS A 9 -9.44 11.64 -21.69
C LYS A 9 -10.40 10.83 -22.58
N HIS A 10 -10.06 10.66 -23.85
CA HIS A 10 -10.94 10.02 -24.84
C HIS A 10 -11.10 8.52 -24.61
N GLU A 11 -10.03 7.80 -24.25
CA GLU A 11 -10.08 6.35 -24.00
C GLU A 11 -10.78 5.99 -22.68
N THR A 12 -10.53 6.76 -21.63
CA THR A 12 -11.23 6.65 -20.34
C THR A 12 -12.72 6.98 -20.49
N LEU A 13 -13.06 7.96 -21.34
CA LEU A 13 -14.44 8.27 -21.73
C LEU A 13 -15.04 7.14 -22.55
N LEU A 14 -14.31 6.54 -23.50
CA LEU A 14 -14.81 5.45 -24.35
C LEU A 14 -15.06 4.16 -23.56
N GLN A 15 -14.25 3.87 -22.53
CA GLN A 15 -14.47 2.74 -21.63
C GLN A 15 -15.60 2.98 -20.64
N LYS A 16 -15.69 4.18 -20.04
CA LYS A 16 -16.86 4.61 -19.26
C LYS A 16 -18.13 4.58 -20.11
N LEU A 17 -18.07 5.07 -21.34
CA LEU A 17 -19.15 4.99 -22.33
C LEU A 17 -19.44 3.56 -22.78
N SER A 18 -18.46 2.66 -22.81
CA SER A 18 -18.70 1.24 -23.15
C SER A 18 -19.40 0.51 -22.01
N GLN A 19 -19.00 0.77 -20.77
CA GLN A 19 -19.61 0.20 -19.57
C GLN A 19 -20.97 0.85 -19.27
N GLU A 20 -21.11 2.15 -19.49
CA GLU A 20 -22.39 2.87 -19.50
C GLU A 20 -23.26 2.45 -20.67
N LYS A 21 -22.73 2.19 -21.89
CA LYS A 21 -23.51 1.61 -23.00
C LYS A 21 -23.96 0.20 -22.69
N LYS A 22 -23.15 -0.62 -22.00
CA LYS A 22 -23.59 -1.96 -21.54
C LYS A 22 -24.66 -1.83 -20.45
N LYS A 23 -24.52 -0.88 -19.50
CA LYS A 23 -25.52 -0.57 -18.47
C LYS A 23 -26.81 -0.02 -19.08
N LEU A 24 -26.72 0.91 -20.01
CA LEU A 24 -27.81 1.53 -20.75
C LEU A 24 -28.45 0.51 -21.70
N ARG A 25 -27.70 -0.39 -22.34
CA ARG A 25 -28.30 -1.49 -23.14
C ARG A 25 -29.06 -2.47 -22.25
N ALA A 26 -28.56 -2.83 -21.08
CA ALA A 26 -29.26 -3.71 -20.15
C ALA A 26 -30.49 -3.01 -19.53
N TYR A 27 -30.33 -1.75 -19.10
CA TYR A 27 -31.41 -0.91 -18.58
C TYR A 27 -32.47 -0.66 -19.65
N ASN A 28 -32.09 -0.26 -20.86
CA ASN A 28 -32.99 -0.10 -21.99
C ASN A 28 -33.63 -1.43 -22.37
N ARG A 29 -32.97 -2.58 -22.25
CA ARG A 29 -33.60 -3.88 -22.54
C ARG A 29 -34.69 -4.20 -21.50
N ILE A 30 -34.44 -3.92 -20.22
CA ILE A 30 -35.43 -4.08 -19.14
C ILE A 30 -36.56 -3.05 -19.25
N GLU A 31 -36.23 -1.79 -19.54
CA GLU A 31 -37.20 -0.70 -19.71
C GLU A 31 -38.01 -0.87 -21.00
N SER A 32 -37.38 -1.34 -22.09
CA SER A 32 -38.06 -1.75 -23.31
C SER A 32 -39.00 -2.91 -23.01
N LEU A 33 -38.56 -3.97 -22.32
CA LEU A 33 -39.45 -5.08 -21.95
C LEU A 33 -40.62 -4.61 -21.08
N ARG A 34 -40.37 -3.75 -20.08
CA ARG A 34 -41.40 -3.13 -19.24
C ARG A 34 -42.37 -2.27 -20.06
N LYS A 35 -41.87 -1.49 -21.01
CA LYS A 35 -42.64 -0.65 -21.92
C LYS A 35 -43.46 -1.48 -22.90
N TYR A 36 -42.88 -2.55 -23.47
CA TYR A 36 -43.57 -3.51 -24.33
C TYR A 36 -44.70 -4.22 -23.56
N TRP A 37 -44.43 -4.70 -22.34
CA TRP A 37 -45.46 -5.29 -21.47
C TRP A 37 -46.55 -4.29 -21.11
N SER A 38 -46.20 -3.06 -20.72
CA SER A 38 -47.18 -2.01 -20.40
C SER A 38 -48.05 -1.65 -21.60
N ILE A 39 -47.47 -1.53 -22.81
CA ILE A 39 -48.21 -1.26 -24.04
C ILE A 39 -49.12 -2.44 -24.41
N ALA A 40 -48.62 -3.67 -24.28
CA ALA A 40 -49.40 -4.88 -24.54
C ALA A 40 -50.58 -5.00 -23.57
N PHE A 41 -50.38 -4.74 -22.28
CA PHE A 41 -51.45 -4.76 -21.27
C PHE A 41 -52.47 -3.64 -21.48
N CYS A 42 -52.04 -2.41 -21.78
CA CYS A 42 -52.96 -1.31 -22.07
C CYS A 42 -53.82 -1.60 -23.32
N LYS A 43 -53.21 -2.12 -24.39
CA LYS A 43 -53.93 -2.49 -25.62
C LYS A 43 -54.86 -3.69 -25.41
N ALA A 44 -54.44 -4.71 -24.65
CA ALA A 44 -55.30 -5.83 -24.30
C ALA A 44 -56.51 -5.37 -23.45
N ALA A 45 -56.31 -4.42 -22.53
CA ALA A 45 -57.39 -3.82 -21.75
C ALA A 45 -58.34 -2.97 -22.60
N GLU A 46 -57.84 -2.22 -23.59
CA GLU A 46 -58.66 -1.47 -24.55
C GLU A 46 -59.48 -2.40 -25.45
N ILE A 47 -58.91 -3.49 -25.95
CA ILE A 47 -59.64 -4.51 -26.71
C ILE A 47 -60.71 -5.16 -25.84
N SER A 48 -60.37 -5.56 -24.60
CA SER A 48 -61.34 -6.16 -23.69
C SER A 48 -62.51 -5.20 -23.42
N ARG A 49 -62.26 -3.89 -23.30
CA ARG A 49 -63.32 -2.88 -23.19
C ARG A 49 -64.13 -2.72 -24.47
N SER A 50 -63.49 -2.72 -25.64
CA SER A 50 -64.14 -2.55 -26.95
C SER A 50 -64.96 -3.77 -27.38
N VAL A 51 -64.52 -4.99 -27.02
CA VAL A 51 -65.25 -6.25 -27.19
C VAL A 51 -66.48 -6.28 -26.28
N VAL A 52 -66.33 -5.84 -25.02
CA VAL A 52 -67.46 -5.69 -24.09
C VAL A 52 -68.45 -4.61 -24.56
N GLN A 53 -67.98 -3.57 -25.26
CA GLN A 53 -68.80 -2.47 -25.77
C GLN A 53 -69.30 -2.63 -27.23
N HIS A 54 -69.14 -3.79 -27.87
CA HIS A 54 -69.63 -4.10 -29.23
C HIS A 54 -69.30 -3.01 -30.27
N ARG A 55 -68.02 -2.62 -30.40
CA ARG A 55 -67.56 -1.75 -31.51
C ARG A 55 -66.52 -2.45 -32.36
N GLY A 56 -66.75 -2.39 -33.69
CA GLY A 56 -66.01 -3.10 -34.74
C GLY A 56 -64.50 -2.92 -34.66
N ILE A 57 -63.83 -3.96 -34.17
CA ILE A 57 -62.40 -4.19 -34.33
C ILE A 57 -62.24 -5.01 -35.61
N THR A 58 -61.32 -4.62 -36.49
CA THR A 58 -61.10 -5.36 -37.74
C THR A 58 -60.25 -6.62 -37.49
N ASP A 59 -60.49 -7.70 -38.25
CA ASP A 59 -59.73 -8.96 -38.11
C ASP A 59 -58.21 -8.76 -38.26
N ASN A 60 -57.79 -7.77 -39.04
CA ASN A 60 -56.39 -7.41 -39.22
C ASN A 60 -55.74 -6.84 -37.93
N GLU A 61 -56.49 -6.07 -37.14
CA GLU A 61 -56.01 -5.53 -35.87
C GLU A 61 -55.89 -6.63 -34.81
N ILE A 62 -56.84 -7.58 -34.79
CA ILE A 62 -56.80 -8.75 -33.92
C ILE A 62 -55.56 -9.61 -34.26
N ASN A 63 -55.36 -9.92 -35.54
CA ASN A 63 -54.21 -10.73 -35.99
C ASN A 63 -52.86 -10.06 -35.70
N TYR A 64 -52.75 -8.74 -35.85
CA TYR A 64 -51.53 -8.00 -35.52
C TYR A 64 -51.20 -8.08 -34.03
N ILE A 65 -52.22 -8.05 -33.17
CA ILE A 65 -52.07 -8.07 -31.71
C ILE A 65 -51.74 -9.49 -31.24
N GLU A 66 -52.43 -10.51 -31.77
CA GLU A 66 -52.10 -11.91 -31.48
C GLU A 66 -50.65 -12.23 -31.85
N LYS A 67 -50.20 -11.79 -33.03
CA LYS A 67 -48.82 -12.00 -33.48
C LYS A 67 -47.81 -11.33 -32.54
N ASN A 68 -48.00 -10.04 -32.23
CA ASN A 68 -47.07 -9.32 -31.35
C ASN A 68 -47.07 -9.88 -29.91
N ALA A 69 -48.23 -10.28 -29.39
CA ALA A 69 -48.32 -10.92 -28.08
C ALA A 69 -47.61 -12.28 -28.08
N ARG A 70 -47.79 -13.08 -29.13
CA ARG A 70 -47.13 -14.38 -29.30
C ARG A 70 -45.61 -14.25 -29.40
N ASP A 71 -45.12 -13.26 -30.15
CA ASP A 71 -43.69 -12.97 -30.28
C ASP A 71 -43.09 -12.47 -28.96
N ALA A 72 -43.77 -11.56 -28.25
CA ALA A 72 -43.33 -11.06 -26.95
C ALA A 72 -43.32 -12.14 -25.86
N LEU A 73 -44.33 -13.02 -25.83
CA LEU A 73 -44.40 -14.15 -24.90
C LEU A 73 -43.29 -15.17 -25.18
N ARG A 74 -42.99 -15.44 -26.46
CA ARG A 74 -41.88 -16.31 -26.86
C ARG A 74 -40.53 -15.73 -26.47
N GLU A 75 -40.34 -14.42 -26.59
CA GLU A 75 -39.12 -13.76 -26.12
C GLU A 75 -39.02 -13.84 -24.60
N ALA A 76 -40.10 -13.56 -23.87
CA ALA A 76 -40.13 -13.61 -22.41
C ALA A 76 -39.91 -15.02 -21.86
N SER A 77 -40.47 -16.06 -22.48
CA SER A 77 -40.29 -17.46 -22.07
C SER A 77 -38.88 -18.00 -22.36
N GLY A 78 -38.16 -17.39 -23.30
CA GLY A 78 -36.74 -17.66 -23.55
C GLY A 78 -35.79 -17.05 -22.53
N ILE A 79 -36.27 -16.16 -21.65
CA ILE A 79 -35.47 -15.58 -20.58
C ILE A 79 -35.45 -16.53 -19.39
N ALA A 80 -34.26 -17.02 -19.01
CA ALA A 80 -34.07 -17.81 -17.80
C ALA A 80 -34.42 -16.96 -16.56
N GLY A 81 -35.60 -17.21 -15.99
CA GLY A 81 -36.10 -16.55 -14.78
C GLY A 81 -35.95 -17.41 -13.52
N VAL A 82 -36.42 -16.89 -12.38
CA VAL A 82 -36.56 -17.66 -11.14
C VAL A 82 -37.89 -18.40 -11.21
N VAL A 83 -37.84 -19.73 -11.31
CA VAL A 83 -39.03 -20.59 -11.36
C VAL A 83 -39.48 -20.88 -9.93
N ILE A 84 -40.60 -20.29 -9.51
CA ILE A 84 -41.21 -20.53 -8.20
C ILE A 84 -42.22 -21.66 -8.35
N LEU A 85 -41.83 -22.88 -8.01
CA LEU A 85 -42.73 -24.04 -7.97
C LEU A 85 -43.19 -24.27 -6.53
N ASN A 86 -44.51 -24.35 -6.33
CA ASN A 86 -45.13 -24.68 -5.03
C ASN A 86 -44.63 -23.83 -3.85
N SER A 87 -44.60 -22.50 -3.97
CA SER A 87 -44.26 -21.65 -2.83
C SER A 87 -45.33 -21.73 -1.75
N ARG A 88 -45.02 -22.39 -0.63
CA ARG A 88 -45.83 -22.33 0.58
C ARG A 88 -45.82 -20.93 1.23
N ASN A 89 -44.89 -20.05 0.84
CA ASN A 89 -44.74 -18.69 1.36
C ASN A 89 -44.21 -17.71 0.29
N GLU A 90 -45.11 -16.91 -0.28
CA GLU A 90 -44.79 -15.91 -1.29
C GLU A 90 -43.82 -14.82 -0.78
N SER A 91 -43.85 -14.51 0.52
CA SER A 91 -42.96 -13.51 1.13
C SER A 91 -41.48 -13.91 1.03
N GLU A 92 -41.19 -15.21 1.18
CA GLU A 92 -39.82 -15.72 1.10
C GLU A 92 -39.32 -15.74 -0.35
N ALA A 93 -40.19 -16.09 -1.29
CA ALA A 93 -39.88 -16.02 -2.72
C ALA A 93 -39.58 -14.59 -3.17
N VAL A 94 -40.38 -13.61 -2.73
CA VAL A 94 -40.13 -12.17 -2.98
C VAL A 94 -38.81 -11.73 -2.37
N LYS A 95 -38.52 -12.10 -1.11
CA LYS A 95 -37.22 -11.78 -0.48
C LYS A 95 -36.04 -12.35 -1.25
N ASN A 96 -36.16 -13.59 -1.76
CA ASN A 96 -35.11 -14.22 -2.56
C ASN A 96 -34.93 -13.54 -3.91
N ILE A 97 -36.01 -13.14 -4.58
CA ILE A 97 -35.94 -12.34 -5.82
C ILE A 97 -35.26 -11.00 -5.55
N VAL A 98 -35.70 -10.26 -4.52
CA VAL A 98 -35.12 -8.97 -4.15
C VAL A 98 -33.64 -9.14 -3.84
N LYS A 99 -33.25 -10.12 -3.01
CA LYS A 99 -31.85 -10.42 -2.69
C LYS A 99 -31.02 -10.70 -3.93
N ASN A 100 -31.52 -11.55 -4.84
CA ASN A 100 -30.84 -11.87 -6.09
C ASN A 100 -30.69 -10.62 -6.97
N VAL A 101 -31.75 -9.84 -7.18
CA VAL A 101 -31.71 -8.61 -7.97
C VAL A 101 -30.77 -7.59 -7.34
N THR A 102 -30.83 -7.35 -6.04
CA THR A 102 -29.91 -6.45 -5.33
C THR A 102 -28.46 -6.91 -5.46
N SER A 103 -28.18 -8.22 -5.36
CA SER A 103 -26.83 -8.76 -5.57
C SER A 103 -26.32 -8.59 -7.01
N LEU A 104 -27.21 -8.69 -8.01
CA LEU A 104 -26.89 -8.45 -9.42
C LEU A 104 -26.68 -6.95 -9.73
N LEU A 105 -27.30 -6.08 -8.92
CA LEU A 105 -27.21 -4.63 -9.03
C LEU A 105 -26.05 -4.04 -8.20
N ASP A 106 -25.52 -4.73 -7.18
CA ASP A 106 -24.33 -4.32 -6.42
C ASP A 106 -23.05 -4.45 -7.27
N LYS A 107 -22.87 -3.46 -8.14
CA LYS A 107 -21.70 -3.26 -9.00
C LYS A 107 -20.69 -2.30 -8.38
N THR A 108 -20.80 -2.01 -7.08
CA THR A 108 -19.84 -1.15 -6.37
C THR A 108 -18.56 -1.94 -6.15
N GLU A 109 -17.72 -1.96 -7.19
CA GLU A 109 -16.35 -2.47 -7.15
C GLU A 109 -15.41 -1.32 -6.79
N LEU A 110 -14.43 -1.61 -5.93
CA LEU A 110 -13.39 -0.67 -5.59
C LEU A 110 -12.41 -0.56 -6.76
N PHE A 111 -11.96 0.66 -7.05
CA PHE A 111 -10.90 0.86 -8.03
C PHE A 111 -9.58 0.27 -7.51
N VAL A 112 -9.04 -0.74 -8.19
CA VAL A 112 -7.79 -1.41 -7.81
C VAL A 112 -6.59 -0.65 -8.38
N ALA A 113 -6.48 -0.64 -9.71
CA ALA A 113 -5.46 0.09 -10.46
C ALA A 113 -5.90 0.19 -11.93
N HIS A 114 -5.30 1.10 -12.71
CA HIS A 114 -5.54 1.18 -14.15
C HIS A 114 -4.96 -0.04 -14.89
N ASN A 115 -3.70 -0.38 -14.57
CA ASN A 115 -2.99 -1.52 -15.13
C ASN A 115 -2.45 -2.37 -13.97
N PRO A 116 -3.28 -3.24 -13.36
CA PRO A 116 -2.85 -4.08 -12.25
C PRO A 116 -1.83 -5.12 -12.72
N VAL A 117 -0.63 -5.10 -12.13
CA VAL A 117 0.46 -6.05 -12.43
C VAL A 117 0.73 -6.89 -11.18
N GLY A 118 0.83 -8.21 -11.32
CA GLY A 118 1.14 -9.13 -10.21
C GLY A 118 0.07 -9.22 -9.10
N VAL A 119 -1.10 -8.62 -9.31
CA VAL A 119 -2.18 -8.58 -8.28
C VAL A 119 -2.90 -9.92 -8.16
N GLU A 120 -3.25 -10.55 -9.29
CA GLU A 120 -4.08 -11.76 -9.29
C GLU A 120 -3.41 -12.96 -8.58
N SER A 121 -2.08 -13.11 -8.68
CA SER A 121 -1.33 -14.16 -7.98
C SER A 121 -1.43 -14.01 -6.46
N ARG A 122 -1.13 -12.81 -5.95
CA ARG A 122 -1.22 -12.46 -4.53
C ARG A 122 -2.65 -12.56 -4.00
N VAL A 123 -3.65 -12.18 -4.82
CA VAL A 123 -5.08 -12.37 -4.50
C VAL A 123 -5.42 -13.85 -4.39
N HIS A 124 -4.94 -14.68 -5.30
CA HIS A 124 -5.20 -16.13 -5.28
C HIS A 124 -4.65 -16.77 -4.00
N GLU A 125 -3.41 -16.45 -3.63
CA GLU A 125 -2.79 -16.92 -2.38
C GLU A 125 -3.61 -16.51 -1.15
N MET A 126 -4.00 -15.24 -1.05
CA MET A 126 -4.84 -14.75 0.05
C MET A 126 -6.20 -15.44 0.09
N VAL A 127 -6.83 -15.71 -1.06
CA VAL A 127 -8.10 -16.45 -1.11
C VAL A 127 -7.94 -17.86 -0.57
N GLN A 128 -6.84 -18.54 -0.88
CA GLN A 128 -6.55 -19.88 -0.33
C GLN A 128 -6.44 -19.81 1.21
N LEU A 129 -5.70 -18.84 1.75
CA LEU A 129 -5.62 -18.62 3.21
C LEU A 129 -7.00 -18.38 3.84
N LEU A 130 -7.85 -17.58 3.17
CA LEU A 130 -9.21 -17.29 3.62
C LEU A 130 -10.14 -18.52 3.60
N GLN A 131 -9.81 -19.56 2.83
CA GLN A 131 -10.59 -20.78 2.66
C GLN A 131 -10.14 -21.94 3.56
N GLN A 132 -9.01 -21.83 4.26
CA GLN A 132 -8.47 -22.91 5.11
C GLN A 132 -9.36 -23.24 6.33
N LYS A 133 -10.13 -22.28 6.84
CA LYS A 133 -11.14 -22.52 7.88
C LYS A 133 -12.53 -22.72 7.26
N GLN A 134 -13.39 -23.46 7.96
CA GLN A 134 -14.78 -23.62 7.55
C GLN A 134 -15.45 -22.26 7.30
N SER A 135 -16.40 -22.20 6.37
CA SER A 135 -17.05 -20.95 5.96
C SER A 135 -17.80 -20.23 7.09
N ASN A 136 -18.06 -20.94 8.19
CA ASN A 136 -18.85 -20.44 9.32
C ASN A 136 -18.00 -19.95 10.50
N ASP A 137 -16.68 -20.16 10.47
CA ASP A 137 -15.75 -19.67 11.50
C ASP A 137 -15.35 -18.22 11.24
N VAL A 138 -14.98 -17.50 12.29
CA VAL A 138 -14.29 -16.21 12.14
C VAL A 138 -12.86 -16.50 11.68
N LEU A 139 -12.42 -15.75 10.67
CA LEU A 139 -11.02 -15.72 10.28
C LEU A 139 -10.55 -14.28 10.18
N LEU A 140 -9.51 -13.98 10.95
CA LEU A 140 -8.83 -12.70 10.98
C LEU A 140 -7.46 -12.85 10.31
N LEU A 141 -7.29 -12.20 9.17
CA LEU A 141 -6.07 -12.20 8.37
C LEU A 141 -5.39 -10.84 8.47
N GLY A 142 -4.14 -10.82 8.91
CA GLY A 142 -3.30 -9.63 8.90
C GLY A 142 -2.45 -9.56 7.63
N VAL A 143 -2.50 -8.47 6.89
CA VAL A 143 -1.64 -8.18 5.74
C VAL A 143 -0.59 -7.17 6.18
N TRP A 144 0.67 -7.58 6.16
CA TRP A 144 1.79 -6.83 6.73
C TRP A 144 2.85 -6.53 5.69
N GLY A 145 3.50 -5.36 5.79
CA GLY A 145 4.62 -4.99 4.94
C GLY A 145 4.90 -3.49 4.95
N MET A 146 6.03 -3.10 4.34
CA MET A 146 6.50 -1.72 4.23
C MET A 146 5.47 -0.77 3.55
N GLY A 147 5.58 0.53 3.81
CA GLY A 147 4.81 1.55 3.08
C GLY A 147 5.05 1.46 1.57
N GLY A 148 4.00 1.61 0.75
CA GLY A 148 4.10 1.58 -0.71
C GLY A 148 4.17 0.19 -1.36
N ILE A 149 4.16 -0.89 -0.59
CA ILE A 149 4.28 -2.28 -1.11
C ILE A 149 2.99 -2.84 -1.78
N GLY A 150 1.88 -2.10 -1.76
CA GLY A 150 0.62 -2.52 -2.43
C GLY A 150 -0.42 -3.22 -1.54
N LYS A 151 -0.29 -3.18 -0.20
CA LYS A 151 -1.28 -3.79 0.74
C LYS A 151 -2.72 -3.40 0.44
N THR A 152 -2.99 -2.09 0.35
CA THR A 152 -4.31 -1.53 0.03
C THR A 152 -4.83 -2.02 -1.33
N THR A 153 -3.95 -2.11 -2.33
CA THR A 153 -4.30 -2.57 -3.69
C THR A 153 -4.78 -4.01 -3.67
N ILE A 154 -4.04 -4.91 -3.00
CA ILE A 154 -4.46 -6.32 -2.86
C ILE A 154 -5.75 -6.45 -2.05
N ALA A 155 -5.89 -5.67 -0.97
CA ALA A 155 -7.10 -5.68 -0.16
C ALA A 155 -8.35 -5.26 -0.96
N LYS A 156 -8.25 -4.21 -1.78
CA LYS A 156 -9.32 -3.80 -2.71
C LYS A 156 -9.65 -4.90 -3.73
N ALA A 157 -8.64 -5.57 -4.28
CA ALA A 157 -8.86 -6.67 -5.21
C ALA A 157 -9.57 -7.86 -4.55
N ILE A 158 -9.20 -8.22 -3.32
CA ILE A 158 -9.89 -9.24 -2.52
C ILE A 158 -11.35 -8.85 -2.25
N TYR A 159 -11.60 -7.60 -1.86
CA TYR A 159 -12.96 -7.07 -1.65
C TYR A 159 -13.85 -7.27 -2.89
N ASN A 160 -13.31 -7.00 -4.07
CA ASN A 160 -14.03 -7.21 -5.34
C ASN A 160 -14.22 -8.70 -5.64
N LYS A 161 -13.18 -9.52 -5.42
CA LYS A 161 -13.15 -10.94 -5.79
C LYS A 161 -14.12 -11.79 -4.98
N ILE A 162 -14.09 -11.67 -3.65
CA ILE A 162 -14.85 -12.55 -2.74
C ILE A 162 -16.01 -11.84 -2.03
N GLY A 163 -16.08 -10.51 -2.07
CA GLY A 163 -17.06 -9.75 -1.30
C GLY A 163 -18.51 -10.12 -1.59
N ARG A 164 -18.82 -10.55 -2.82
CA ARG A 164 -20.17 -11.00 -3.21
C ARG A 164 -20.61 -12.31 -2.54
N ASN A 165 -19.69 -13.05 -1.94
CA ASN A 165 -19.99 -14.28 -1.21
C ASN A 165 -20.50 -14.00 0.21
N PHE A 166 -20.52 -12.74 0.65
CA PHE A 166 -20.91 -12.31 1.99
C PHE A 166 -22.25 -11.58 1.95
N GLU A 167 -22.98 -11.62 3.07
CA GLU A 167 -24.26 -10.93 3.24
C GLU A 167 -24.09 -9.41 3.40
N GLY A 168 -22.90 -8.99 3.83
CA GLY A 168 -22.48 -7.60 3.87
C GLY A 168 -20.98 -7.48 3.70
N ARG A 169 -20.53 -6.34 3.19
CA ARG A 169 -19.11 -6.06 3.04
C ARG A 169 -18.84 -4.58 3.25
N SER A 170 -17.70 -4.25 3.85
CA SER A 170 -17.26 -2.87 4.06
C SER A 170 -15.75 -2.77 3.90
N PHE A 171 -15.31 -1.66 3.31
CA PHE A 171 -13.90 -1.29 3.18
C PHE A 171 -13.70 0.04 3.90
N LEU A 172 -13.10 -0.04 5.09
CA LEU A 172 -12.77 1.13 5.89
C LEU A 172 -11.35 1.57 5.51
N ALA A 173 -11.27 2.61 4.67
CA ALA A 173 -10.03 3.14 4.13
C ALA A 173 -9.27 4.00 5.15
N ASP A 174 -7.94 4.02 5.04
CA ASP A 174 -7.06 5.01 5.67
C ASP A 174 -7.34 5.23 7.17
N ILE A 175 -7.54 4.14 7.92
CA ILE A 175 -8.00 4.20 9.32
C ILE A 175 -7.04 5.02 10.17
N ARG A 176 -5.72 4.92 9.98
CA ARG A 176 -4.74 5.77 10.68
C ARG A 176 -5.11 7.25 10.62
N GLU A 177 -5.50 7.73 9.44
CA GLU A 177 -5.74 9.15 9.19
C GLU A 177 -7.13 9.57 9.68
N VAL A 178 -8.16 8.80 9.33
CA VAL A 178 -9.55 9.07 9.76
C VAL A 178 -9.65 9.02 11.29
N TRP A 179 -8.97 8.09 11.95
CA TRP A 179 -8.98 7.94 13.40
C TRP A 179 -8.40 9.13 14.15
N GLY A 180 -7.55 9.94 13.50
CA GLY A 180 -7.01 11.17 14.08
C GLY A 180 -7.93 12.39 13.96
N GLN A 181 -9.02 12.29 13.19
CA GLN A 181 -9.94 13.40 12.93
C GLN A 181 -11.02 13.50 14.02
N GLU A 182 -11.62 14.69 14.14
CA GLU A 182 -12.78 14.89 15.01
C GLU A 182 -13.92 13.95 14.61
N ALA A 183 -14.47 13.23 15.59
CA ALA A 183 -15.51 12.21 15.39
C ALA A 183 -15.13 11.04 14.44
N GLY A 184 -13.86 10.88 14.04
CA GLY A 184 -13.44 9.86 13.06
C GLY A 184 -13.84 8.42 13.43
N HIS A 185 -13.80 8.07 14.72
CA HIS A 185 -14.26 6.76 15.20
C HIS A 185 -15.75 6.52 14.92
N VAL A 186 -16.57 7.54 15.18
CA VAL A 186 -18.01 7.49 15.00
C VAL A 186 -18.32 7.38 13.51
N CYS A 187 -17.63 8.16 12.67
CA CYS A 187 -17.77 8.08 11.21
C CYS A 187 -17.45 6.68 10.68
N LEU A 188 -16.38 6.03 11.16
CA LEU A 188 -16.04 4.66 10.77
C LEU A 188 -17.12 3.64 11.19
N GLN A 189 -17.69 3.79 12.39
CA GLN A 189 -18.77 2.93 12.86
C GLN A 189 -20.06 3.13 12.05
N GLU A 190 -20.42 4.39 11.75
CA GLU A 190 -21.58 4.72 10.92
C GLU A 190 -21.42 4.21 9.48
N GLN A 191 -20.23 4.37 8.89
CA GLN A 191 -19.90 3.82 7.57
C GLN A 191 -20.05 2.30 7.56
N LEU A 192 -19.52 1.60 8.57
CA LEU A 192 -19.62 0.14 8.65
C LEU A 192 -21.08 -0.33 8.68
N ILE A 193 -21.94 0.36 9.46
CA ILE A 193 -23.37 0.06 9.50
C ILE A 193 -24.01 0.31 8.14
N PHE A 194 -23.75 1.48 7.55
CA PHE A 194 -24.28 1.87 6.25
C PHE A 194 -23.88 0.86 5.16
N ASP A 195 -22.60 0.48 5.10
CA ASP A 195 -22.10 -0.44 4.08
C ASP A 195 -22.79 -1.81 4.13
N ILE A 196 -23.07 -2.32 5.34
CA ILE A 196 -23.64 -3.66 5.57
C ILE A 196 -25.17 -3.68 5.53
N HIS A 197 -25.84 -2.61 5.99
CA HIS A 197 -27.31 -2.55 6.11
C HIS A 197 -27.97 -1.68 5.04
N LYS A 198 -27.21 -0.82 4.36
CA LYS A 198 -27.71 0.22 3.44
C LYS A 198 -28.76 1.13 4.10
N GLU A 199 -28.62 1.36 5.40
CA GLU A 199 -29.50 2.22 6.20
C GLU A 199 -28.84 3.59 6.44
N ASN A 200 -29.46 4.66 5.93
CA ASN A 200 -28.93 6.03 6.03
C ASN A 200 -29.19 6.73 7.38
N ASN A 201 -30.02 6.15 8.25
CA ASN A 201 -30.57 6.87 9.42
C ASN A 201 -29.96 6.46 10.76
N THR A 202 -28.86 5.72 10.77
CA THR A 202 -28.24 5.28 12.03
C THR A 202 -27.31 6.36 12.55
N ARG A 203 -27.74 7.09 13.58
CA ARG A 203 -26.90 8.04 14.30
C ARG A 203 -26.20 7.35 15.47
N ILE A 204 -24.88 7.48 15.52
CA ILE A 204 -24.08 7.02 16.64
C ILE A 204 -23.66 8.23 17.47
N HIS A 205 -24.00 8.24 18.76
CA HIS A 205 -23.71 9.37 19.65
C HIS A 205 -22.29 9.35 20.20
N ASN A 206 -21.73 8.15 20.41
CA ASN A 206 -20.38 7.96 20.90
C ASN A 206 -19.89 6.52 20.59
N ILE A 207 -18.59 6.30 20.77
CA ILE A 207 -17.90 5.04 20.44
C ILE A 207 -18.54 3.82 21.13
N GLU A 208 -18.88 3.93 22.42
CA GLU A 208 -19.42 2.80 23.19
C GLU A 208 -20.84 2.45 22.74
N SER A 209 -21.68 3.45 22.47
CA SER A 209 -23.01 3.23 21.88
C SER A 209 -22.90 2.58 20.50
N GLY A 210 -21.93 3.02 19.67
CA GLY A 210 -21.66 2.44 18.37
C GLY A 210 -21.22 0.99 18.44
N LYS A 211 -20.40 0.61 19.43
CA LYS A 211 -20.00 -0.79 19.67
C LYS A 211 -21.20 -1.68 19.99
N VAL A 212 -22.14 -1.20 20.81
CA VAL A 212 -23.37 -1.94 21.15
C VAL A 212 -24.23 -2.13 19.90
N ILE A 213 -24.47 -1.05 19.15
CA ILE A 213 -25.28 -1.11 17.92
C ILE A 213 -24.64 -2.05 16.89
N LEU A 214 -23.33 -1.96 16.68
CA LEU A 214 -22.61 -2.86 15.79
C LEU A 214 -22.73 -4.32 16.25
N ARG A 215 -22.58 -4.58 17.55
CA ARG A 215 -22.72 -5.93 18.09
C ARG A 215 -24.12 -6.50 17.86
N GLU A 216 -25.17 -5.71 18.04
CA GLU A 216 -26.55 -6.14 17.83
C GLU A 216 -26.84 -6.39 16.35
N ARG A 217 -26.43 -5.47 15.47
CA ARG A 217 -26.74 -5.53 14.04
C ARG A 217 -25.91 -6.54 13.26
N LEU A 218 -24.69 -6.84 13.72
CA LEU A 218 -23.79 -7.80 13.08
C LEU A 218 -23.90 -9.23 13.64
N ARG A 219 -24.67 -9.44 14.72
CA ARG A 219 -24.74 -10.66 15.55
C ARG A 219 -24.95 -11.98 14.79
N SER A 220 -25.47 -11.95 13.57
CA SER A 220 -25.81 -13.14 12.79
C SER A 220 -25.51 -13.03 11.30
N LYS A 221 -24.74 -12.02 10.87
CA LYS A 221 -24.44 -11.79 9.45
C LYS A 221 -23.07 -12.31 9.07
N ARG A 222 -22.97 -12.94 7.89
CA ARG A 222 -21.66 -13.23 7.30
C ARG A 222 -21.12 -12.00 6.61
N ILE A 223 -20.16 -11.31 7.22
CA ILE A 223 -19.58 -10.08 6.65
C ILE A 223 -18.13 -10.26 6.20
N LEU A 224 -17.75 -9.56 5.13
CA LEU A 224 -16.36 -9.28 4.77
C LEU A 224 -15.99 -7.87 5.22
N LEU A 225 -15.06 -7.75 6.17
CA LEU A 225 -14.61 -6.45 6.65
C LEU A 225 -13.14 -6.27 6.31
N ILE A 226 -12.81 -5.18 5.61
CA ILE A 226 -11.43 -4.78 5.38
C ILE A 226 -11.14 -3.50 6.16
N LEU A 227 -10.14 -3.58 7.02
CA LEU A 227 -9.62 -2.48 7.83
C LEU A 227 -8.27 -2.06 7.24
N ASP A 228 -8.25 -0.97 6.49
CA ASP A 228 -7.05 -0.52 5.78
C ASP A 228 -6.23 0.48 6.62
N ASP A 229 -4.91 0.27 6.64
CA ASP A 229 -3.90 1.13 7.25
C ASP A 229 -4.09 1.34 8.77
N VAL A 230 -4.28 0.24 9.50
CA VAL A 230 -4.45 0.23 10.96
C VAL A 230 -3.12 0.44 11.67
N ASN A 231 -3.09 1.32 12.68
CA ASN A 231 -1.88 1.66 13.44
C ASN A 231 -2.01 1.58 14.97
N LYS A 232 -3.19 1.25 15.52
CA LYS A 232 -3.43 1.11 16.97
C LYS A 232 -4.31 -0.08 17.30
N LEU A 233 -4.03 -0.75 18.41
CA LEU A 233 -4.78 -1.94 18.86
C LEU A 233 -6.26 -1.68 19.16
N GLN A 234 -6.59 -0.49 19.65
CA GLN A 234 -7.98 -0.10 19.97
C GLN A 234 -8.89 -0.12 18.74
N GLN A 235 -8.32 -0.12 17.53
CA GLN A 235 -9.02 -0.19 16.25
C GLN A 235 -9.45 -1.62 15.88
N LEU A 236 -8.99 -2.67 16.58
CA LEU A 236 -9.15 -4.08 16.19
C LEU A 236 -10.35 -4.82 16.81
N ASN A 237 -11.20 -4.15 17.57
CA ASN A 237 -12.31 -4.82 18.27
C ASN A 237 -13.49 -5.09 17.32
N ALA A 238 -13.51 -6.25 16.66
CA ALA A 238 -14.67 -6.74 15.92
C ALA A 238 -14.93 -8.21 16.23
N VAL A 239 -16.22 -8.58 16.34
CA VAL A 239 -16.66 -9.92 16.73
C VAL A 239 -17.75 -10.46 15.81
N TRP A 240 -17.55 -11.73 15.39
CA TRP A 240 -18.49 -12.79 14.96
C TRP A 240 -18.70 -13.04 13.45
N LYS A 241 -18.84 -14.34 13.11
CA LYS A 241 -19.08 -15.04 11.81
C LYS A 241 -18.62 -14.34 10.52
N SER A 242 -17.32 -14.00 10.43
CA SER A 242 -16.83 -13.13 9.35
C SER A 242 -15.39 -13.38 8.91
N ARG A 243 -15.09 -12.91 7.69
CA ARG A 243 -13.71 -12.72 7.23
C ARG A 243 -13.33 -11.28 7.47
N ILE A 244 -12.29 -11.06 8.27
CA ILE A 244 -11.77 -9.73 8.57
C ILE A 244 -10.34 -9.68 8.07
N ILE A 245 -10.01 -8.65 7.31
CA ILE A 245 -8.68 -8.42 6.76
C ILE A 245 -8.18 -7.09 7.32
N ILE A 246 -7.02 -7.11 7.96
CA ILE A 246 -6.36 -5.91 8.47
C ILE A 246 -5.15 -5.65 7.59
N THR A 247 -4.99 -4.46 7.04
CA THR A 247 -3.70 -4.05 6.47
C THR A 247 -2.96 -3.18 7.48
N THR A 248 -1.66 -3.42 7.66
CA THR A 248 -0.83 -2.61 8.56
C THR A 248 0.63 -2.61 8.16
N ARG A 249 1.35 -1.57 8.59
CA ARG A 249 2.81 -1.49 8.52
C ARG A 249 3.48 -2.05 9.78
N ASP A 250 2.70 -2.32 10.84
CA ASP A 250 3.19 -2.71 12.15
C ASP A 250 2.73 -4.14 12.50
N ILE A 251 3.66 -5.10 12.41
CA ILE A 251 3.39 -6.50 12.75
C ILE A 251 3.07 -6.68 14.23
N HIS A 252 3.46 -5.76 15.11
CA HIS A 252 3.14 -5.83 16.53
C HIS A 252 1.63 -5.91 16.76
N LEU A 253 0.84 -5.26 15.90
CA LEU A 253 -0.62 -5.29 15.95
C LEU A 253 -1.20 -6.68 15.67
N LEU A 254 -0.44 -7.54 14.99
CA LEU A 254 -0.85 -8.88 14.55
C LEU A 254 -0.31 -10.01 15.43
N ARG A 255 0.68 -9.75 16.29
CA ARG A 255 1.32 -10.75 17.17
C ARG A 255 0.40 -11.26 18.30
N GLY A 256 0.79 -12.35 18.96
CA GLY A 256 0.17 -12.82 20.21
C GLY A 256 -1.20 -13.49 20.02
N LYS A 257 -1.39 -14.23 18.92
CA LYS A 257 -2.68 -14.87 18.54
C LYS A 257 -3.83 -13.85 18.34
N ARG A 258 -3.49 -12.57 18.11
CA ARG A 258 -4.47 -11.52 17.80
C ARG A 258 -5.11 -11.72 16.44
N VAL A 259 -4.38 -12.29 15.49
CA VAL A 259 -4.90 -12.73 14.19
C VAL A 259 -4.67 -14.23 14.01
N ASP A 260 -5.46 -14.86 13.15
CA ASP A 260 -5.33 -16.28 12.84
C ASP A 260 -4.14 -16.55 11.93
N GLN A 261 -3.89 -15.64 10.98
CA GLN A 261 -2.85 -15.78 9.97
C GLN A 261 -2.28 -14.40 9.59
N VAL A 262 -1.03 -14.38 9.16
CA VAL A 262 -0.35 -13.18 8.65
C VAL A 262 0.13 -13.45 7.23
N PHE A 263 -0.28 -12.59 6.30
CA PHE A 263 0.23 -12.52 4.93
C PHE A 263 1.29 -11.41 4.86
N ALA A 264 2.56 -11.80 4.81
CA ALA A 264 3.67 -10.87 4.64
C ALA A 264 3.85 -10.53 3.16
N MET A 265 3.68 -9.26 2.80
CA MET A 265 3.85 -8.78 1.43
C MET A 265 5.32 -8.79 1.04
N THR A 266 5.60 -9.35 -0.12
CA THR A 266 6.90 -9.25 -0.80
C THR A 266 6.85 -8.22 -1.93
N GLY A 267 8.02 -7.68 -2.28
CA GLY A 267 8.18 -6.77 -3.42
C GLY A 267 7.81 -7.43 -4.75
N MET A 268 7.67 -6.60 -5.78
CA MET A 268 7.48 -7.07 -7.15
C MET A 268 8.76 -7.73 -7.65
N ASN A 269 8.63 -8.79 -8.44
CA ASN A 269 9.78 -9.34 -9.15
C ASN A 269 10.22 -8.39 -10.28
N VAL A 270 11.34 -8.68 -10.94
CA VAL A 270 11.92 -7.81 -11.97
C VAL A 270 10.96 -7.61 -13.15
N ASP A 271 10.30 -8.67 -13.62
CA ASP A 271 9.39 -8.60 -14.77
C ASP A 271 8.11 -7.81 -14.44
N GLU A 272 7.51 -8.09 -13.29
CA GLU A 272 6.39 -7.32 -12.74
C GLU A 272 6.77 -5.84 -12.60
N SER A 273 7.99 -5.56 -12.14
CA SER A 273 8.46 -4.19 -11.94
C SER A 273 8.67 -3.44 -13.25
N ILE A 274 9.26 -4.10 -14.26
CA ILE A 274 9.44 -3.54 -15.60
C ILE A 274 8.07 -3.23 -16.21
N GLU A 275 7.12 -4.16 -16.10
CA GLU A 275 5.78 -3.97 -16.65
C GLU A 275 5.06 -2.80 -15.99
N LEU A 276 5.02 -2.76 -14.66
CA LEU A 276 4.36 -1.68 -13.92
C LEU A 276 4.99 -0.32 -14.25
N PHE A 277 6.32 -0.24 -14.19
CA PHE A 277 7.04 0.98 -14.56
C PHE A 277 6.71 1.41 -16.00
N SER A 278 6.67 0.47 -16.93
CA SER A 278 6.44 0.75 -18.35
C SER A 278 5.03 1.29 -18.61
N TRP A 279 4.03 0.79 -17.91
CA TRP A 279 2.67 1.34 -17.99
C TRP A 279 2.61 2.81 -17.57
N HIS A 280 3.45 3.22 -16.62
CA HIS A 280 3.49 4.61 -16.16
C HIS A 280 4.35 5.50 -17.07
N ALA A 281 5.53 5.03 -17.48
CA ALA A 281 6.50 5.76 -18.28
C ALA A 281 6.21 5.81 -19.79
N PHE A 282 5.60 4.75 -20.35
CA PHE A 282 5.40 4.60 -21.80
C PHE A 282 3.95 4.38 -22.22
N LYS A 283 3.03 4.11 -21.26
CA LYS A 283 1.63 3.71 -21.51
C LYS A 283 1.49 2.40 -22.28
N GLN A 284 2.46 1.50 -22.12
CA GLN A 284 2.49 0.16 -22.67
C GLN A 284 3.22 -0.79 -21.69
N ALA A 285 3.02 -2.09 -21.83
CA ALA A 285 3.54 -3.10 -20.90
C ALA A 285 5.07 -3.27 -20.94
N SER A 286 5.77 -2.73 -21.93
CA SER A 286 7.21 -2.89 -22.11
C SER A 286 7.91 -1.57 -22.44
N PRO A 287 9.19 -1.41 -22.11
CA PRO A 287 9.93 -0.22 -22.49
C PRO A 287 10.12 -0.12 -24.01
N LYS A 288 10.33 1.11 -24.48
CA LYS A 288 10.82 1.36 -25.84
C LYS A 288 12.28 0.93 -25.96
N GLU A 289 12.73 0.57 -27.15
CA GLU A 289 14.06 -0.03 -27.40
C GLU A 289 15.21 0.78 -26.79
N ASP A 290 15.26 2.09 -27.08
CA ASP A 290 16.29 3.00 -26.55
C ASP A 290 16.25 3.20 -25.03
N PHE A 291 15.17 2.75 -24.36
CA PHE A 291 14.94 2.94 -22.94
C PHE A 291 15.05 1.64 -22.13
N ILE A 292 15.37 0.49 -22.75
CA ILE A 292 15.43 -0.81 -22.06
C ILE A 292 16.40 -0.77 -20.88
N GLU A 293 17.64 -0.32 -21.11
CA GLU A 293 18.68 -0.28 -20.08
C GLU A 293 18.35 0.73 -18.98
N LEU A 294 17.84 1.92 -19.36
CA LEU A 294 17.44 2.94 -18.40
C LEU A 294 16.27 2.47 -17.52
N SER A 295 15.31 1.76 -18.11
CA SER A 295 14.18 1.18 -17.36
C SER A 295 14.66 0.14 -16.35
N ARG A 296 15.65 -0.69 -16.71
CA ARG A 296 16.28 -1.63 -15.77
C ARG A 296 16.98 -0.91 -14.63
N ASN A 297 17.64 0.21 -14.89
CA ASN A 297 18.28 1.03 -13.85
C ASN A 297 17.26 1.66 -12.90
N VAL A 298 16.12 2.15 -13.40
CA VAL A 298 15.02 2.66 -12.55
C VAL A 298 14.41 1.53 -11.71
N VAL A 299 14.17 0.36 -12.32
CA VAL A 299 13.62 -0.81 -11.60
C VAL A 299 14.58 -1.28 -10.50
N ALA A 300 15.88 -1.33 -10.80
CA ALA A 300 16.90 -1.65 -9.80
C ALA A 300 16.92 -0.64 -8.64
N TYR A 301 16.83 0.66 -8.94
CA TYR A 301 16.71 1.71 -7.93
C TYR A 301 15.43 1.56 -7.08
N ALA A 302 14.30 1.23 -7.71
CA ALA A 302 13.03 1.08 -7.02
C ALA A 302 12.95 -0.17 -6.13
N GLY A 303 13.80 -1.18 -6.37
CA GLY A 303 13.89 -2.37 -5.52
C GLY A 303 12.62 -3.22 -5.49
N GLY A 304 11.79 -3.16 -6.53
CA GLY A 304 10.50 -3.86 -6.58
C GLY A 304 9.39 -3.22 -5.74
N LEU A 305 9.56 -1.96 -5.29
CA LEU A 305 8.51 -1.22 -4.58
C LEU A 305 7.50 -0.59 -5.58
N PRO A 306 6.22 -1.03 -5.61
CA PRO A 306 5.23 -0.54 -6.56
C PRO A 306 5.08 0.99 -6.57
N LEU A 307 4.97 1.61 -5.39
CA LEU A 307 4.85 3.06 -5.26
C LEU A 307 5.97 3.82 -5.98
N ALA A 308 7.23 3.37 -5.82
CA ALA A 308 8.36 4.04 -6.46
C ALA A 308 8.34 3.86 -7.98
N LEU A 309 7.95 2.68 -8.47
CA LEU A 309 7.82 2.42 -9.91
C LEU A 309 6.74 3.32 -10.55
N GLU A 310 5.60 3.49 -9.89
CA GLU A 310 4.50 4.34 -10.38
C GLU A 310 4.89 5.82 -10.41
N VAL A 311 5.48 6.32 -9.33
CA VAL A 311 5.89 7.73 -9.20
C VAL A 311 7.01 8.06 -10.19
N LEU A 312 8.07 7.25 -10.22
CA LEU A 312 9.19 7.48 -11.13
C LEU A 312 8.79 7.30 -12.60
N GLY A 313 7.96 6.30 -12.91
CA GLY A 313 7.45 6.12 -14.26
C GLY A 313 6.62 7.31 -14.73
N SER A 314 5.77 7.85 -13.84
CA SER A 314 4.97 9.05 -14.16
C SER A 314 5.82 10.31 -14.28
N TYR A 315 6.86 10.45 -13.44
CA TYR A 315 7.80 11.57 -13.47
C TYR A 315 8.63 11.58 -14.77
N LEU A 316 9.06 10.42 -15.24
CA LEU A 316 9.88 10.23 -16.43
C LEU A 316 9.08 10.20 -17.75
N PHE A 317 7.74 10.23 -17.67
CA PHE A 317 6.86 10.19 -18.82
C PHE A 317 7.15 11.35 -19.78
N ASP A 318 7.26 11.05 -21.08
CA ASP A 318 7.48 12.02 -22.17
C ASP A 318 8.84 12.74 -22.16
N MET A 319 9.81 12.24 -21.39
CA MET A 319 11.19 12.74 -21.39
C MET A 319 12.09 11.99 -22.38
N GLU A 320 13.11 12.67 -22.88
CA GLU A 320 14.13 12.10 -23.74
C GLU A 320 15.17 11.27 -22.97
N VAL A 321 15.90 10.39 -23.67
CA VAL A 321 16.94 9.52 -23.11
C VAL A 321 18.00 10.29 -22.32
N THR A 322 18.40 11.48 -22.79
CA THR A 322 19.38 12.34 -22.12
C THR A 322 18.86 12.89 -20.79
N GLN A 323 17.58 13.24 -20.73
CA GLN A 323 16.91 13.72 -19.52
C GLN A 323 16.76 12.59 -18.50
N TRP A 324 16.41 11.37 -18.93
CA TRP A 324 16.35 10.20 -18.06
C TRP A 324 17.69 9.91 -17.38
N LYS A 325 18.79 9.97 -18.14
CA LYS A 325 20.15 9.81 -17.59
C LYS A 325 20.42 10.85 -16.50
N SER A 326 20.11 12.13 -16.77
CA SER A 326 20.28 13.21 -15.80
C SER A 326 19.44 13.00 -14.53
N VAL A 327 18.17 12.58 -14.68
CA VAL A 327 17.29 12.27 -13.55
C VAL A 327 17.83 11.10 -12.72
N LEU A 328 18.29 10.02 -13.36
CA LEU A 328 18.88 8.87 -12.67
C LEU A 328 20.15 9.24 -11.91
N GLU A 329 21.03 10.06 -12.49
CA GLU A 329 22.21 10.58 -11.80
C GLU A 329 21.82 11.44 -10.58
N LYS A 330 20.77 12.24 -10.70
CA LYS A 330 20.23 13.02 -9.57
C LYS A 330 19.66 12.11 -8.48
N LEU A 331 18.89 11.08 -8.82
CA LEU A 331 18.25 10.18 -7.85
C LEU A 331 19.25 9.44 -6.97
N ARG A 332 20.45 9.16 -7.48
CA ARG A 332 21.55 8.57 -6.70
C ARG A 332 22.05 9.47 -5.56
N LYS A 333 21.82 10.79 -5.66
CA LYS A 333 22.28 11.80 -4.68
C LYS A 333 21.13 12.37 -3.88
N ILE A 334 20.00 12.63 -4.53
CA ILE A 334 18.82 13.28 -3.98
C ILE A 334 17.60 12.44 -4.41
N PRO A 335 17.04 11.63 -3.51
CA PRO A 335 15.89 10.80 -3.79
C PRO A 335 14.64 11.62 -4.16
N ASN A 336 13.68 11.00 -4.84
CA ASN A 336 12.41 11.65 -5.18
C ASN A 336 11.55 11.92 -3.93
N ASP A 337 11.15 13.17 -3.76
CA ASP A 337 10.40 13.71 -2.63
C ASP A 337 9.05 13.02 -2.38
N GLU A 338 8.26 12.77 -3.42
CA GLU A 338 6.96 12.09 -3.29
C GLU A 338 7.11 10.65 -2.75
N VAL A 339 8.11 9.91 -3.25
CA VAL A 339 8.43 8.57 -2.71
C VAL A 339 8.88 8.70 -1.25
N GLN A 340 9.78 9.64 -0.95
CA GLN A 340 10.32 9.82 0.39
C GLN A 340 9.23 10.16 1.41
N GLU A 341 8.31 11.07 1.08
CA GLU A 341 7.22 11.48 1.98
C GLU A 341 6.38 10.29 2.45
N LYS A 342 6.02 9.39 1.52
CA LYS A 342 5.20 8.21 1.83
C LYS A 342 5.93 7.16 2.66
N LEU A 343 7.23 6.99 2.44
CA LEU A 343 8.07 6.09 3.24
C LEU A 343 8.31 6.63 4.65
N LYS A 344 8.49 7.95 4.76
CA LYS A 344 8.81 8.63 6.01
C LYS A 344 7.72 8.56 7.06
N ILE A 345 6.46 8.35 6.66
CA ILE A 345 5.32 8.11 7.58
C ILE A 345 5.66 7.06 8.66
N SER A 346 6.31 5.94 8.28
CA SER A 346 6.66 4.89 9.25
C SER A 346 7.79 5.31 10.20
N TYR A 347 8.73 6.14 9.72
CA TYR A 347 9.82 6.70 10.53
C TYR A 347 9.32 7.79 11.48
N ASP A 348 8.45 8.68 11.02
CA ASP A 348 7.88 9.75 11.84
C ASP A 348 7.01 9.20 12.97
N GLY A 349 6.45 8.00 12.80
CA GLY A 349 5.72 7.26 13.82
C GLY A 349 6.58 6.54 14.89
N LEU A 350 7.91 6.63 14.83
CA LEU A 350 8.82 6.14 15.90
C LEU A 350 8.65 6.96 17.18
N SER A 351 8.69 6.30 18.35
CA SER A 351 8.25 6.90 19.61
C SER A 351 9.23 7.90 20.21
N ASP A 352 10.52 7.74 19.93
CA ASP A 352 11.56 8.56 20.50
C ASP A 352 12.77 8.72 19.56
N ASP A 353 13.67 9.62 19.94
CA ASP A 353 14.87 9.96 19.18
C ASP A 353 15.92 8.83 19.17
N THR A 354 15.84 7.87 20.11
CA THR A 354 16.74 6.72 20.15
C THR A 354 16.42 5.77 19.00
N GLU A 355 15.14 5.42 18.82
CA GLU A 355 14.69 4.59 17.69
C GLU A 355 15.02 5.24 16.35
N LYS A 356 14.76 6.54 16.23
CA LYS A 356 15.11 7.33 15.05
C LYS A 356 16.62 7.36 14.80
N GLY A 357 17.41 7.55 15.86
CA GLY A 357 18.86 7.51 15.81
C GLY A 357 19.42 6.16 15.33
N ILE A 358 18.87 5.05 15.83
CA ILE A 358 19.24 3.69 15.40
C ILE A 358 18.90 3.50 13.92
N PHE A 359 17.71 3.91 13.46
CA PHE A 359 17.34 3.82 12.05
C PHE A 359 18.36 4.56 11.15
N LEU A 360 18.74 5.78 11.52
CA LEU A 360 19.71 6.58 10.78
C LEU A 360 21.12 5.97 10.82
N ASP A 361 21.52 5.39 11.96
CA ASP A 361 22.80 4.67 12.07
C ASP A 361 22.83 3.45 11.14
N ILE A 362 21.73 2.70 11.07
CA ILE A 362 21.61 1.54 10.18
C ILE A 362 21.72 1.98 8.72
N ALA A 363 20.92 2.97 8.30
CA ALA A 363 20.92 3.50 6.94
C ALA A 363 22.31 4.00 6.49
N CYS A 364 23.12 4.52 7.41
CA CYS A 364 24.46 5.02 7.09
C CYS A 364 25.54 3.94 7.17
N PHE A 365 25.53 3.07 8.18
CA PHE A 365 26.73 2.35 8.60
C PHE A 365 26.58 0.83 8.78
N PHE A 366 25.36 0.34 9.05
CA PHE A 366 25.17 -1.00 9.62
C PHE A 366 24.37 -1.98 8.77
N ILE A 367 24.02 -1.63 7.52
CA ILE A 367 23.45 -2.60 6.57
C ILE A 367 24.46 -3.73 6.32
N GLY A 368 24.00 -4.98 6.42
CA GLY A 368 24.78 -6.20 6.23
C GLY A 368 25.65 -6.59 7.43
N LYS A 369 25.45 -5.98 8.60
CA LYS A 369 26.24 -6.23 9.81
C LYS A 369 25.40 -6.79 10.95
N ASP A 370 26.01 -7.62 11.79
CA ASP A 370 25.49 -7.94 13.13
C ASP A 370 26.02 -6.88 14.10
N VAL A 371 25.11 -6.10 14.68
CA VAL A 371 25.46 -4.86 15.40
C VAL A 371 24.85 -4.76 16.78
N ILE A 372 24.20 -5.82 17.30
CA ILE A 372 23.61 -5.79 18.64
C ILE A 372 24.69 -5.44 19.67
N HIS A 373 25.87 -6.08 19.59
CA HIS A 373 26.99 -5.80 20.48
C HIS A 373 27.56 -4.37 20.31
N ILE A 374 27.57 -3.84 19.08
CA ILE A 374 28.07 -2.48 18.77
C ILE A 374 27.18 -1.41 19.36
N LEU A 375 25.87 -1.53 19.12
CA LEU A 375 24.91 -0.52 19.56
C LEU A 375 24.69 -0.56 21.08
N ASN A 376 24.92 -1.71 21.72
CA ASN A 376 24.95 -1.83 23.17
C ASN A 376 26.08 -0.98 23.78
N GLY A 377 27.27 -1.02 23.17
CA GLY A 377 28.39 -0.14 23.54
C GLY A 377 28.05 1.35 23.37
N CYS A 378 27.10 1.68 22.50
CA CYS A 378 26.64 3.06 22.25
C CYS A 378 25.56 3.55 23.23
N GLY A 379 25.08 2.71 24.16
CA GLY A 379 24.03 3.07 25.12
C GLY A 379 22.65 3.29 24.49
N LEU A 380 22.40 2.73 23.29
CA LEU A 380 21.18 2.98 22.51
C LEU A 380 20.06 1.96 22.73
N PHE A 381 20.18 1.02 23.68
CA PHE A 381 19.20 -0.05 23.92
C PHE A 381 18.74 -0.75 22.61
N PRO A 382 19.69 -1.24 21.80
CA PRO A 382 19.42 -1.70 20.44
C PRO A 382 18.42 -2.83 20.32
N GLU A 383 18.30 -3.70 21.32
CA GLU A 383 17.37 -4.82 21.27
C GLU A 383 15.93 -4.33 21.12
N ASN A 384 15.55 -3.30 21.90
CA ASN A 384 14.23 -2.71 21.78
C ASN A 384 14.08 -1.91 20.48
N GLY A 385 15.06 -1.08 20.15
CA GLY A 385 15.00 -0.23 18.96
C GLY A 385 14.95 -1.05 17.66
N ILE A 386 15.83 -2.03 17.48
CA ILE A 386 15.82 -2.92 16.31
C ILE A 386 14.52 -3.70 16.24
N ARG A 387 14.02 -4.23 17.37
CA ARG A 387 12.72 -4.91 17.41
C ARG A 387 11.60 -4.02 16.88
N VAL A 388 11.52 -2.76 17.31
CA VAL A 388 10.50 -1.82 16.85
C VAL A 388 10.67 -1.50 15.36
N LEU A 389 11.90 -1.32 14.88
CA LEU A 389 12.17 -1.09 13.46
C LEU A 389 11.77 -2.27 12.58
N VAL A 390 12.01 -3.50 13.03
CA VAL A 390 11.53 -4.73 12.37
C VAL A 390 10.01 -4.79 12.42
N GLU A 391 9.41 -4.48 13.58
CA GLU A 391 7.96 -4.50 13.73
C GLU A 391 7.27 -3.55 12.73
N ARG A 392 7.88 -2.38 12.47
CA ARG A 392 7.40 -1.38 11.51
C ARG A 392 7.82 -1.59 10.05
N SER A 393 8.45 -2.73 9.73
CA SER A 393 8.97 -3.03 8.39
C SER A 393 9.98 -2.00 7.85
N LEU A 394 10.76 -1.37 8.75
CA LEU A 394 11.80 -0.43 8.39
C LEU A 394 13.17 -1.10 8.22
N VAL A 395 13.36 -2.23 8.90
CA VAL A 395 14.59 -3.03 8.92
C VAL A 395 14.21 -4.51 8.89
N THR A 396 15.05 -5.36 8.32
CA THR A 396 14.97 -6.81 8.42
C THR A 396 16.19 -7.37 9.15
N VAL A 397 16.06 -8.55 9.71
CA VAL A 397 17.17 -9.30 10.31
C VAL A 397 17.13 -10.69 9.69
N ASP A 398 18.25 -11.11 9.10
CA ASP A 398 18.35 -12.44 8.49
C ASP A 398 18.74 -13.51 9.52
N ASP A 399 18.85 -14.77 9.07
CA ASP A 399 19.20 -15.92 9.92
C ASP A 399 20.62 -15.84 10.51
N LYS A 400 21.46 -14.92 10.00
CA LYS A 400 22.82 -14.64 10.50
C LYS A 400 22.86 -13.41 11.40
N ASN A 401 21.70 -12.90 11.85
CA ASN A 401 21.54 -11.66 12.60
C ASN A 401 22.04 -10.40 11.86
N GLN A 402 22.19 -10.46 10.54
CA GLN A 402 22.61 -9.28 9.76
C GLN A 402 21.42 -8.39 9.47
N LEU A 403 21.63 -7.08 9.68
CA LEU A 403 20.61 -6.09 9.40
C LEU A 403 20.44 -5.86 7.90
N GLY A 404 19.23 -6.03 7.39
CA GLY A 404 18.82 -5.61 6.07
C GLY A 404 17.99 -4.33 6.12
N MET A 405 18.05 -3.53 5.05
CA MET A 405 17.20 -2.36 4.86
C MET A 405 16.93 -2.19 3.37
N HIS A 406 15.69 -1.90 3.00
CA HIS A 406 15.35 -1.62 1.61
C HIS A 406 16.10 -0.36 1.13
N ASP A 407 16.64 -0.39 -0.09
CA ASP A 407 17.46 0.69 -0.65
C ASP A 407 16.79 2.07 -0.57
N LEU A 408 15.51 2.16 -0.92
CA LEU A 408 14.75 3.41 -0.76
C LEU A 408 14.58 3.88 0.70
N LEU A 409 14.55 2.98 1.69
CA LEU A 409 14.57 3.37 3.12
C LEU A 409 15.95 3.82 3.57
N ARG A 410 17.00 3.18 3.07
CA ARG A 410 18.39 3.62 3.29
C ARG A 410 18.57 5.03 2.76
N ASP A 411 18.12 5.27 1.54
CA ASP A 411 18.26 6.55 0.87
C ASP A 411 17.35 7.61 1.54
N MET A 412 16.19 7.21 2.08
CA MET A 412 15.37 8.05 2.96
C MET A 412 16.10 8.49 4.23
N GLY A 413 16.72 7.55 4.96
CA GLY A 413 17.46 7.88 6.17
C GLY A 413 18.60 8.86 5.91
N ARG A 414 19.32 8.62 4.81
CA ARG A 414 20.38 9.51 4.31
C ARG A 414 19.86 10.90 3.94
N GLU A 415 18.73 10.96 3.26
CA GLU A 415 18.08 12.23 2.90
C GLU A 415 17.58 13.00 4.12
N ILE A 416 17.08 12.34 5.17
CA ILE A 416 16.70 12.99 6.44
C ILE A 416 17.90 13.72 7.08
N ILE A 417 19.11 13.16 6.95
CA ILE A 417 20.34 13.80 7.46
C ILE A 417 20.76 14.95 6.54
N ARG A 418 20.80 14.71 5.22
CA ARG A 418 21.22 15.70 4.22
C ARG A 418 20.30 16.92 4.19
N SER A 419 18.99 16.72 4.31
CA SER A 419 17.99 17.80 4.22
C SER A 419 18.05 18.80 5.38
N LYS A 420 18.64 18.44 6.52
CA LYS A 420 18.86 19.37 7.64
C LYS A 420 19.96 20.40 7.34
N SER A 421 21.05 19.96 6.70
CA SER A 421 22.17 20.80 6.28
C SER A 421 22.60 20.40 4.85
N PRO A 422 21.92 20.96 3.83
CA PRO A 422 22.14 20.55 2.44
C PRO A 422 23.54 20.84 1.92
N MET A 423 24.12 21.99 2.29
CA MET A 423 25.40 22.47 1.75
C MET A 423 26.56 22.27 2.73
N GLU A 424 26.28 22.30 4.03
CA GLU A 424 27.24 22.30 5.12
C GLU A 424 27.49 20.86 5.59
N LEU A 425 28.55 20.24 5.07
CA LEU A 425 28.89 18.84 5.38
C LEU A 425 29.17 18.66 6.88
N GLU A 426 29.86 19.63 7.47
CA GLU A 426 30.32 19.64 8.84
C GLU A 426 29.20 19.80 9.88
N GLU A 427 27.99 20.19 9.44
CA GLU A 427 26.79 20.28 10.28
C GLU A 427 25.93 19.00 10.24
N ARG A 428 26.26 18.04 9.35
CA ARG A 428 25.52 16.79 9.27
C ARG A 428 25.87 15.86 10.42
N SER A 429 24.84 15.26 11.02
CA SER A 429 25.04 14.31 12.13
C SER A 429 25.82 13.05 11.75
N ARG A 430 25.73 12.62 10.49
CA ARG A 430 26.36 11.39 9.99
C ARG A 430 26.96 11.66 8.61
N LEU A 431 28.17 11.16 8.39
CA LEU A 431 28.85 11.22 7.10
C LEU A 431 29.21 9.81 6.64
N TRP A 432 28.68 9.40 5.48
CA TRP A 432 28.86 8.06 4.91
C TRP A 432 29.42 8.08 3.48
N PHE A 433 29.38 9.22 2.79
CA PHE A 433 29.87 9.35 1.43
C PHE A 433 31.37 9.64 1.47
N HIS A 434 32.17 8.85 0.76
CA HIS A 434 33.63 8.89 0.87
C HIS A 434 34.21 10.28 0.56
N GLU A 435 33.70 10.95 -0.46
CA GLU A 435 34.15 12.30 -0.85
C GLU A 435 33.86 13.33 0.25
N ASP A 436 32.63 13.35 0.78
CA ASP A 436 32.21 14.26 1.86
C ASP A 436 33.08 14.06 3.12
N VAL A 437 33.34 12.80 3.48
CA VAL A 437 34.16 12.46 4.64
C VAL A 437 35.61 12.90 4.45
N LEU A 438 36.18 12.67 3.27
CA LEU A 438 37.54 13.10 2.96
C LEU A 438 37.67 14.63 2.94
N ASP A 439 36.65 15.35 2.45
CA ASP A 439 36.63 16.81 2.46
C ASP A 439 36.70 17.36 3.89
N VAL A 440 35.81 16.87 4.76
CA VAL A 440 35.74 17.29 6.17
C VAL A 440 37.02 16.94 6.93
N LEU A 441 37.56 15.73 6.74
CA LEU A 441 38.75 15.29 7.46
C LEU A 441 40.03 15.98 6.95
N SER A 442 40.16 16.22 5.65
CA SER A 442 41.37 16.85 5.09
C SER A 442 41.44 18.35 5.35
N LYS A 443 40.30 19.03 5.47
CA LYS A 443 40.23 20.46 5.80
C LYS A 443 40.11 20.73 7.30
N GLU A 444 40.03 19.69 8.13
CA GLU A 444 39.84 19.79 9.59
C GLU A 444 38.59 20.60 10.00
N THR A 445 37.53 20.57 9.18
CA THR A 445 36.31 21.39 9.37
C THR A 445 35.24 20.74 10.24
N GLY A 446 35.44 19.50 10.69
CA GLY A 446 34.43 18.77 11.43
C GLY A 446 34.00 19.47 12.72
N THR A 447 32.71 19.43 13.03
CA THR A 447 32.14 20.12 14.20
C THR A 447 31.51 19.15 15.20
N LYS A 448 31.04 19.69 16.33
CA LYS A 448 30.28 18.96 17.35
C LYS A 448 28.98 18.33 16.85
N PHE A 449 28.51 18.66 15.65
CA PHE A 449 27.30 18.05 15.08
C PHE A 449 27.55 16.62 14.58
N ILE A 450 28.78 16.30 14.17
CA ILE A 450 29.12 14.98 13.65
C ILE A 450 29.13 13.96 14.80
N GLU A 451 28.17 13.04 14.76
CA GLU A 451 28.03 11.92 15.69
C GLU A 451 28.59 10.62 15.11
N GLY A 452 28.59 10.48 13.78
CA GLY A 452 29.03 9.25 13.12
C GLY A 452 29.72 9.50 11.78
N LEU A 453 30.79 8.75 11.51
CA LEU A 453 31.56 8.88 10.28
C LEU A 453 32.04 7.52 9.77
N ALA A 454 31.90 7.28 8.47
CA ALA A 454 32.40 6.08 7.81
C ALA A 454 33.25 6.38 6.57
N LEU A 455 34.47 5.86 6.54
CA LEU A 455 35.39 5.93 5.41
C LEU A 455 35.99 4.56 5.15
N LYS A 456 35.73 4.00 3.96
CA LYS A 456 36.36 2.76 3.50
C LYS A 456 37.17 3.08 2.26
N LEU A 457 38.49 3.01 2.36
CA LEU A 457 39.40 3.14 1.24
C LEU A 457 39.98 1.75 0.89
N HIS A 458 40.30 1.56 -0.38
CA HIS A 458 41.08 0.40 -0.81
C HIS A 458 42.50 0.49 -0.26
N ARG A 459 43.09 -0.65 0.12
CA ARG A 459 44.44 -0.74 0.71
C ARG A 459 45.56 -0.13 -0.14
N THR A 460 45.34 0.07 -1.44
CA THR A 460 46.31 0.71 -2.35
C THR A 460 46.26 2.24 -2.32
N ASN A 461 45.24 2.84 -1.69
CA ASN A 461 45.02 4.29 -1.59
C ASN A 461 45.11 4.73 -0.12
N THR A 462 46.17 4.33 0.59
CA THR A 462 46.44 4.77 1.97
C THR A 462 46.66 6.28 1.99
N LYS A 463 45.65 7.02 2.46
CA LYS A 463 45.74 8.45 2.72
C LYS A 463 46.03 8.66 4.21
N SER A 464 47.13 9.33 4.52
CA SER A 464 47.44 9.76 5.88
C SER A 464 46.56 10.96 6.25
N LEU A 465 45.80 10.83 7.34
CA LEU A 465 44.95 11.89 7.89
C LEU A 465 45.45 12.34 9.26
N CYS A 466 45.35 13.64 9.53
CA CYS A 466 45.75 14.22 10.82
C CYS A 466 44.67 13.94 11.87
N THR A 467 45.05 13.44 13.05
CA THR A 467 44.09 13.21 14.14
C THR A 467 43.45 14.50 14.67
N LYS A 468 44.07 15.68 14.43
CA LYS A 468 43.49 16.99 14.75
C LYS A 468 42.16 17.25 14.04
N ALA A 469 41.90 16.59 12.91
CA ALA A 469 40.62 16.67 12.21
C ALA A 469 39.42 16.31 13.12
N PHE A 470 39.61 15.46 14.13
CA PHE A 470 38.57 15.06 15.08
C PHE A 470 38.43 16.00 16.28
N MET A 471 39.36 16.95 16.46
CA MET A 471 39.47 17.76 17.67
C MET A 471 38.16 18.48 18.03
N ASN A 472 37.42 18.95 17.03
CA ASN A 472 36.17 19.69 17.22
C ASN A 472 34.90 18.81 17.18
N MET A 473 35.03 17.52 16.86
CA MET A 473 33.92 16.57 16.78
C MET A 473 33.55 15.98 18.15
N LYS A 474 33.20 16.85 19.10
CA LYS A 474 33.01 16.48 20.52
C LYS A 474 31.88 15.50 20.81
N LYS A 475 30.97 15.25 19.85
CA LYS A 475 29.87 14.28 19.97
C LYS A 475 30.06 13.02 19.13
N LEU A 476 31.24 12.85 18.52
CA LEU A 476 31.53 11.68 17.70
C LEU A 476 31.46 10.42 18.56
N ARG A 477 30.51 9.53 18.24
CA ARG A 477 30.28 8.26 18.94
C ARG A 477 30.49 7.04 18.06
N LEU A 478 30.38 7.17 16.73
CA LEU A 478 30.58 6.10 15.76
C LEU A 478 31.69 6.46 14.77
N LEU A 479 32.71 5.62 14.67
CA LEU A 479 33.79 5.78 13.71
C LEU A 479 34.08 4.47 13.00
N HIS A 480 33.92 4.45 11.69
CA HIS A 480 34.09 3.25 10.87
C HIS A 480 35.10 3.53 9.75
N LEU A 481 36.33 3.05 9.94
CA LEU A 481 37.47 3.42 9.11
C LEU A 481 38.22 2.19 8.62
N SER A 482 38.42 2.08 7.32
CA SER A 482 39.21 0.99 6.72
C SER A 482 40.14 1.54 5.66
N GLY A 483 41.41 1.10 5.65
CA GLY A 483 42.41 1.53 4.67
C GLY A 483 42.89 2.97 4.84
N VAL A 484 42.89 3.48 6.08
CA VAL A 484 43.28 4.87 6.41
C VAL A 484 44.38 4.84 7.47
N GLU A 485 45.42 5.66 7.30
CA GLU A 485 46.48 5.85 8.30
C GLU A 485 46.27 7.18 9.03
N PHE A 486 46.51 7.20 10.33
CA PHE A 486 46.44 8.41 11.13
C PHE A 486 47.81 8.84 11.63
N VAL A 487 48.07 10.14 11.53
CA VAL A 487 49.26 10.78 12.09
C VAL A 487 48.84 11.75 13.17
N GLY A 488 49.46 11.62 14.35
CA GLY A 488 49.22 12.47 15.50
C GLY A 488 48.69 11.71 16.71
N ASP A 489 48.28 12.47 17.73
CA ASP A 489 47.78 11.93 18.99
C ASP A 489 46.29 11.58 18.90
N PHE A 490 45.90 10.45 19.49
CA PHE A 490 44.51 10.03 19.61
C PHE A 490 43.75 10.75 20.75
N GLU A 491 44.42 11.59 21.54
CA GLU A 491 43.77 12.52 22.50
C GLU A 491 42.73 13.45 21.84
N TYR A 492 42.84 13.69 20.53
CA TYR A 492 41.87 14.50 19.78
C TYR A 492 40.55 13.79 19.48
N LEU A 493 40.46 12.47 19.67
CA LEU A 493 39.20 11.74 19.53
C LEU A 493 38.22 12.10 20.64
N SER A 494 36.94 12.06 20.30
CA SER A 494 35.87 12.32 21.26
C SER A 494 35.89 11.32 22.42
N LYS A 495 35.66 11.81 23.64
CA LYS A 495 35.42 10.96 24.82
C LYS A 495 34.09 10.20 24.73
N ASP A 496 33.19 10.66 23.87
CA ASP A 496 31.92 10.00 23.57
C ASP A 496 32.07 8.89 22.53
N LEU A 497 33.27 8.62 22.01
CA LEU A 497 33.50 7.55 21.05
C LEU A 497 33.17 6.19 21.67
N ARG A 498 32.14 5.52 21.14
CA ARG A 498 31.60 4.25 21.65
C ARG A 498 31.86 3.06 20.73
N CYS A 499 31.94 3.31 19.44
CA CYS A 499 32.19 2.29 18.44
C CYS A 499 33.30 2.73 17.51
N TYR A 500 34.33 1.90 17.41
CA TYR A 500 35.35 1.98 16.37
C TYR A 500 35.39 0.66 15.61
N VAL A 501 35.20 0.73 14.30
CA VAL A 501 35.35 -0.41 13.39
C VAL A 501 36.49 -0.10 12.44
N GLY A 502 37.60 -0.82 12.54
CA GLY A 502 38.72 -0.70 11.61
C GLY A 502 39.59 -1.94 11.57
N MET A 503 40.24 -2.16 10.43
CA MET A 503 41.00 -3.39 10.16
C MET A 503 42.40 -3.40 10.77
N ASP A 504 43.00 -2.23 11.11
CA ASP A 504 44.47 -2.18 11.21
C ASP A 504 45.06 -1.58 12.50
N PHE A 505 44.26 -1.08 13.47
CA PHE A 505 44.82 -0.48 14.70
C PHE A 505 44.07 -0.85 15.98
N LEU A 506 44.81 -1.32 16.99
CA LEU A 506 44.38 -1.30 18.39
C LEU A 506 44.70 0.10 18.95
N LEU A 507 43.66 0.87 19.28
CA LEU A 507 43.81 2.15 19.98
C LEU A 507 44.40 1.88 21.38
N PRO A 508 45.63 2.35 21.70
CA PRO A 508 46.36 1.88 22.89
C PRO A 508 45.80 2.35 24.25
N SER A 509 44.70 3.11 24.32
CA SER A 509 44.31 3.79 25.57
C SER A 509 42.81 3.91 25.86
N TYR A 510 41.92 3.29 25.07
CA TYR A 510 40.48 3.38 25.30
C TYR A 510 39.89 2.05 25.78
N GLN A 511 39.36 2.00 27.01
CA GLN A 511 38.63 0.83 27.55
C GLN A 511 37.19 0.74 26.99
N GLN A 512 37.02 0.75 25.67
CA GLN A 512 35.70 0.60 25.03
C GLN A 512 35.73 -0.46 23.92
N ALA A 513 34.56 -1.00 23.58
CA ALA A 513 34.39 -2.17 22.71
C ALA A 513 35.02 -1.95 21.32
N PHE A 514 36.24 -2.45 21.13
CA PHE A 514 36.90 -2.50 19.84
C PHE A 514 36.53 -3.79 19.13
N ILE A 515 35.91 -3.67 17.96
CA ILE A 515 35.67 -4.81 17.09
C ILE A 515 36.68 -4.74 15.95
N LYS A 516 37.61 -5.71 15.94
CA LYS A 516 38.33 -6.06 14.72
C LYS A 516 37.33 -6.78 13.81
N GLU A 517 37.08 -6.25 12.61
CA GLU A 517 36.49 -7.07 11.55
C GLU A 517 37.52 -8.18 11.24
N VAL A 518 37.11 -9.44 11.40
CA VAL A 518 37.91 -10.63 11.02
C VAL A 518 37.85 -10.81 9.51
#